data_AF-A0A8H6ZCC1-F1
#
_entry.id   AF-A0A8H6ZCC1-F1
#
_cell.length_a   1.000
_cell.length_b   1.000
_cell.length_c   1.000
_cell.angle_alpha   90.00
_cell.angle_beta   90.00
_cell.angle_gamma   90.00
#
_symmetry.space_group_name_H-M   'P 1'
#
loop_
_entity.id
_entity.type
_entity.pdbx_description
1 polymer ?
#
loop_
_entity_poly.entity_id
_entity_poly.type
_entity_poly.pdbx_seq_one_letter_code
_entity_poly.pdbx_strand_id
1 'polypeptide(L)'
;MADSASPACSVCAKSGGEMHQCSGCKAKYYCGRECQTADWKAHKKACAAAPKWYDKHRLCQDGTTHEGRLELITWNCPEKGLGWGACFADESDDLKTKFKLKFGGDEAKFFDYWPQGFRWTCCGTDAGMSYGCDHHGSGSRPCTCDFCKMGKPLPNGIFNEKNPFEARVDPQTRP
;
A
#
# COMPACT_ATOMS: atom_id res chain seq x y z
N MET A 1 30.47 -10.03 12.71
CA MET A 1 30.25 -10.64 11.39
C MET A 1 28.88 -11.27 11.42
N ALA A 2 27.93 -10.82 10.60
CA ALA A 2 26.62 -11.46 10.52
C ALA A 2 26.69 -12.51 9.41
N ASP A 3 26.53 -13.78 9.79
CA ASP A 3 26.32 -14.89 8.86
C ASP A 3 25.07 -14.59 8.03
N SER A 4 25.27 -14.17 6.78
CA SER A 4 24.19 -14.04 5.80
C SER A 4 23.79 -15.44 5.34
N ALA A 5 23.09 -16.18 6.21
CA ALA A 5 22.46 -17.43 5.83
C ALA A 5 21.47 -17.14 4.69
N SER A 6 21.70 -17.75 3.52
CA SER A 6 20.77 -17.66 2.39
C SER A 6 19.37 -18.07 2.86
N PRO A 7 18.31 -17.32 2.51
CA PRO A 7 16.97 -17.64 2.95
C PRO A 7 16.58 -19.04 2.48
N ALA A 8 16.04 -19.84 3.40
CA ALA A 8 15.57 -21.19 3.15
C ALA A 8 14.04 -21.26 3.22
N CYS A 9 13.45 -22.15 2.43
CA CYS A 9 12.01 -22.36 2.43
C CYS A 9 11.52 -22.85 3.80
N SER A 10 10.51 -22.18 4.37
CA SER A 10 9.94 -22.51 5.68
C SER A 10 9.14 -23.83 5.73
N VAL A 11 8.96 -24.50 4.59
CA VAL A 11 8.23 -25.78 4.48
C VAL A 11 9.13 -26.94 4.12
N CYS A 12 9.93 -26.79 3.06
CA CYS A 12 10.76 -27.89 2.54
C CYS A 12 12.26 -27.70 2.80
N ALA A 13 12.65 -26.65 3.53
CA ALA A 13 14.03 -26.31 3.90
C ALA A 13 15.01 -26.13 2.71
N LYS A 14 14.53 -26.16 1.46
CA LYS A 14 15.34 -25.87 0.28
C LYS A 14 15.93 -24.46 0.39
N SER A 15 17.23 -24.38 0.27
CA SER A 15 18.02 -23.14 0.20
C SER A 15 18.62 -22.99 -1.19
N GLY A 16 18.78 -21.76 -1.66
CA GLY A 16 19.24 -21.48 -3.03
C GLY A 16 18.09 -21.49 -4.04
N GLY A 17 18.22 -20.66 -5.09
CA GLY A 17 17.14 -20.37 -6.04
C GLY A 17 16.29 -19.16 -5.66
N GLU A 18 15.25 -18.90 -6.44
CA GLU A 18 14.33 -17.78 -6.20
C GLU A 18 13.47 -18.06 -4.95
N MET A 19 13.54 -17.16 -3.97
CA MET A 19 12.79 -17.26 -2.72
C MET A 19 11.83 -16.08 -2.59
N HIS A 20 10.58 -16.39 -2.25
CA HIS A 20 9.53 -15.42 -2.05
C HIS A 20 9.26 -15.22 -0.57
N GLN A 21 9.38 -13.99 -0.10
CA GLN A 21 8.93 -13.63 1.24
C GLN A 21 7.40 -13.61 1.31
N CYS A 22 6.85 -13.97 2.47
CA CYS A 22 5.46 -13.69 2.77
C CYS A 22 5.19 -12.18 2.66
N SER A 23 4.34 -11.75 1.74
CA SER A 23 4.01 -10.33 1.53
C SER A 23 3.37 -9.68 2.78
N GLY A 24 2.68 -10.47 3.60
CA GLY A 24 2.04 -10.00 4.83
C GLY A 24 3.03 -9.72 5.95
N CYS A 25 3.85 -10.69 6.36
CA CYS A 25 4.73 -10.55 7.53
C CYS A 25 6.21 -10.35 7.21
N LYS A 26 6.64 -10.60 5.96
CA LYS A 26 8.03 -10.60 5.50
C LYS A 26 9.00 -11.49 6.30
N ALA A 27 8.48 -12.32 7.22
CA ALA A 27 9.27 -13.13 8.15
C ALA A 27 9.55 -14.57 7.68
N LYS A 28 8.68 -15.11 6.81
CA LYS A 28 8.86 -16.46 6.22
C LYS A 28 9.21 -16.35 4.74
N TYR A 29 10.02 -17.29 4.28
CA TYR A 29 10.41 -17.44 2.87
C TYR A 29 9.87 -18.77 2.34
N TYR A 30 9.46 -18.77 1.07
CA TYR A 30 8.95 -19.94 0.37
C TYR A 30 9.61 -20.04 -1.00
N CYS A 31 9.93 -21.26 -1.42
CA CYS A 31 10.45 -21.52 -2.75
C CYS A 31 9.37 -21.41 -3.86
N GLY A 32 8.11 -21.16 -3.48
CA GLY A 32 7.00 -21.06 -4.42
C GLY A 32 5.64 -21.04 -3.73
N ARG A 33 4.59 -20.83 -4.53
CA ARG A 33 3.19 -20.71 -4.08
C ARG A 33 2.68 -21.97 -3.38
N GLU A 34 3.14 -23.15 -3.80
CA GLU A 34 2.74 -24.42 -3.20
C GLU A 34 3.13 -24.50 -1.72
N CYS A 35 4.39 -24.20 -1.40
CA CYS A 35 4.88 -24.17 -0.02
C CYS A 35 4.19 -23.08 0.81
N GLN A 36 3.96 -21.90 0.23
CA GLN A 36 3.23 -20.83 0.93
C GLN A 36 1.79 -21.25 1.29
N THR A 37 1.08 -21.88 0.35
CA THR A 37 -0.31 -22.31 0.53
C THR A 37 -0.41 -23.46 1.52
N ALA A 38 0.53 -24.41 1.47
CA ALA A 38 0.61 -25.52 2.43
C ALA A 38 0.84 -25.03 3.88
N ASP A 39 1.69 -24.02 4.07
CA ASP A 39 1.95 -23.43 5.39
C ASP A 39 0.82 -22.52 5.88
N TRP A 40 -0.04 -22.01 4.98
CA TRP A 40 -1.00 -20.94 5.30
C TRP A 40 -1.89 -21.24 6.50
N LYS A 41 -2.41 -22.46 6.63
CA LYS A 41 -3.29 -22.83 7.75
C LYS A 41 -2.59 -22.68 9.11
N ALA A 42 -1.31 -23.02 9.19
CA ALA A 42 -0.48 -22.86 10.39
C ALA A 42 0.05 -21.42 10.54
N HIS A 43 0.44 -20.79 9.42
CA HIS A 43 1.05 -19.48 9.39
C HIS A 43 0.07 -18.33 9.62
N LYS A 44 -1.19 -18.44 9.18
CA LYS A 44 -2.17 -17.33 9.12
C LYS A 44 -2.26 -16.53 10.41
N LYS A 45 -2.37 -17.22 11.57
CA LYS A 45 -2.49 -16.56 12.88
C LYS A 45 -1.21 -15.77 13.22
N ALA A 46 -0.05 -16.39 13.07
CA ALA A 46 1.23 -15.74 13.31
C ALA A 46 1.50 -14.60 12.30
N CYS A 47 1.08 -14.78 11.04
CA CYS A 47 1.19 -13.77 10.00
C CYS A 47 0.36 -12.53 10.33
N ALA A 48 -0.86 -12.72 10.83
CA ALA A 48 -1.74 -11.64 11.24
C ALA A 48 -1.22 -10.89 12.48
N ALA A 49 -0.63 -11.61 13.44
CA ALA A 49 -0.06 -11.03 14.66
C ALA A 49 1.31 -10.36 14.44
N ALA A 50 2.01 -10.67 13.36
CA ALA A 50 3.32 -10.09 13.07
C ALA A 50 3.19 -8.60 12.72
N PRO A 51 4.06 -7.73 13.30
CA PRO A 51 4.01 -6.30 13.07
C PRO A 51 4.16 -5.97 11.58
N LYS A 52 3.34 -5.03 11.13
CA LYS A 52 3.37 -4.46 9.79
C LYS A 52 4.03 -3.11 9.85
N TRP A 53 4.78 -2.76 8.80
CA TRP A 53 5.41 -1.44 8.69
C TRP A 53 4.40 -0.30 8.86
N TYR A 54 3.15 -0.54 8.43
CA TYR A 54 2.06 0.42 8.48
C TYR A 54 1.25 0.39 9.78
N ASP A 55 1.54 -0.48 10.75
CA ASP A 55 0.77 -0.56 12.00
C ASP A 55 0.83 0.78 12.78
N LYS A 56 1.93 1.52 12.67
CA LYS A 56 2.10 2.86 13.24
C LYS A 56 1.17 3.92 12.63
N HIS A 57 0.57 3.65 11.47
CA HIS A 57 -0.32 4.56 10.74
C HIS A 57 -1.80 4.20 10.91
N ARG A 58 -2.15 3.22 11.75
CA ARG A 58 -3.54 2.76 11.89
C ARG A 58 -4.46 3.77 12.56
N LEU A 59 -3.93 4.60 13.45
CA LEU A 59 -4.71 5.59 14.20
C LEU A 59 -5.10 6.73 13.26
N CYS A 60 -6.39 6.97 13.12
CA CYS A 60 -6.93 8.13 12.43
C CYS A 60 -7.07 9.32 13.40
N GLN A 61 -7.21 10.53 12.86
CA GLN A 61 -7.32 11.76 13.64
C GLN A 61 -8.60 11.83 14.49
N ASP A 62 -9.64 11.13 14.06
CA ASP A 62 -10.91 10.96 14.78
C ASP A 62 -10.80 9.99 15.98
N GLY A 63 -9.63 9.39 16.20
CA GLY A 63 -9.37 8.39 17.25
C GLY A 63 -9.74 6.96 16.89
N THR A 64 -10.27 6.71 15.68
CA THR A 64 -10.56 5.36 15.18
C THR A 64 -9.31 4.67 14.64
N THR A 65 -9.36 3.35 14.51
CA THR A 65 -8.24 2.53 14.07
C THR A 65 -8.61 1.75 12.81
N HIS A 66 -7.77 1.80 11.78
CA HIS A 66 -7.93 0.98 10.58
C HIS A 66 -7.65 -0.51 10.88
N GLU A 67 -8.59 -1.39 10.54
CA GLU A 67 -8.46 -2.85 10.66
C GLU A 67 -7.79 -3.51 9.43
N GLY A 68 -7.70 -2.79 8.30
CA GLY A 68 -7.22 -3.30 7.02
C GLY A 68 -5.70 -3.30 6.85
N ARG A 69 -5.25 -3.63 5.64
CA ARG A 69 -3.88 -3.45 5.16
C ARG A 69 -3.74 -2.09 4.49
N LEU A 70 -2.61 -1.43 4.66
CA LEU A 70 -2.22 -0.30 3.84
C LEU A 70 -1.61 -0.84 2.54
N GLU A 71 -2.30 -0.64 1.42
CA GLU A 71 -2.01 -1.25 0.11
C GLU A 71 -1.67 -0.17 -0.91
N LEU A 72 -0.57 -0.36 -1.63
CA LEU A 72 -0.22 0.44 -2.80
C LEU A 72 -1.23 0.22 -3.93
N ILE A 73 -1.76 1.30 -4.49
CA ILE A 73 -2.68 1.29 -5.62
C ILE A 73 -1.88 0.96 -6.87
N THR A 74 -2.04 -0.26 -7.40
CA THR A 74 -1.28 -0.70 -8.58
C THR A 74 -2.10 -0.73 -9.87
N TRP A 75 -3.36 -0.32 -9.82
CA TRP A 75 -4.28 -0.26 -10.96
C TRP A 75 -4.49 1.17 -11.45
N ASN A 76 -5.11 1.29 -12.63
CA ASN A 76 -5.41 2.58 -13.25
C ASN A 76 -6.86 3.00 -13.00
N CYS A 77 -7.10 4.31 -13.10
CA CYS A 77 -8.42 4.94 -13.10
C CYS A 77 -8.58 5.82 -14.34
N PRO A 78 -9.01 5.25 -15.48
CA PRO A 78 -9.19 6.02 -16.72
C PRO A 78 -10.18 7.17 -16.57
N GLU A 79 -11.28 6.97 -15.82
CA GLU A 79 -12.33 7.97 -15.58
C GLU A 79 -11.81 9.27 -14.93
N LYS A 80 -10.73 9.17 -14.14
CA LYS A 80 -10.09 10.32 -13.48
C LYS A 80 -8.72 10.65 -14.07
N GLY A 81 -8.31 9.96 -15.15
CA GLY A 81 -6.98 10.10 -15.74
C GLY A 81 -5.83 9.71 -14.80
N LEU A 82 -6.07 8.84 -13.81
CA LEU A 82 -5.05 8.38 -12.88
C LEU A 82 -4.53 6.99 -13.26
N GLY A 83 -3.30 6.69 -12.85
CA GLY A 83 -2.67 5.39 -13.04
C GLY A 83 -2.03 4.87 -11.77
N TRP A 84 -0.90 4.18 -11.93
CA TRP A 84 -0.21 3.49 -10.86
C TRP A 84 0.20 4.42 -9.72
N GLY A 85 -0.01 4.03 -8.47
CA GLY A 85 0.25 4.86 -7.30
C GLY A 85 -0.66 6.10 -7.24
N ALA A 86 -1.81 6.08 -7.90
CA ALA A 86 -2.74 7.20 -7.99
C ALA A 86 -2.10 8.51 -8.51
N CYS A 87 -1.01 8.44 -9.28
CA CYS A 87 -0.50 9.58 -10.04
C CYS A 87 -1.28 9.74 -11.35
N PHE A 88 -0.96 10.75 -12.15
CA PHE A 88 -1.52 10.84 -13.49
C PHE A 88 -1.12 9.63 -14.34
N ALA A 89 -2.00 9.25 -15.27
CA ALA A 89 -1.78 8.07 -16.10
C ALA A 89 -0.48 8.16 -16.92
N ASP A 90 -0.12 9.35 -17.40
CA ASP A 90 1.12 9.63 -18.14
C ASP A 90 2.38 9.57 -17.26
N GLU A 91 2.26 9.76 -15.95
CA GLU A 91 3.37 9.70 -14.99
C GLU A 91 3.59 8.31 -14.38
N SER A 92 2.71 7.35 -14.69
CA SER A 92 2.68 6.04 -14.03
C SER A 92 3.96 5.24 -14.18
N ASP A 93 4.57 5.28 -15.36
CA ASP A 93 5.77 4.48 -15.65
C ASP A 93 7.02 5.07 -14.99
N ASP A 94 7.10 6.39 -14.91
CA ASP A 94 8.14 7.10 -14.16
C ASP A 94 8.04 6.79 -12.67
N LEU A 95 6.82 6.80 -12.12
CA LEU A 95 6.60 6.52 -10.71
C LEU A 95 6.90 5.05 -10.36
N LYS A 96 6.51 4.10 -11.22
CA LYS A 96 6.90 2.68 -11.09
C LYS A 96 8.42 2.52 -11.13
N THR A 97 9.09 3.21 -12.05
CA THR A 97 10.55 3.17 -12.17
C THR A 97 11.22 3.72 -10.92
N LYS A 98 10.71 4.84 -10.41
CA LYS A 98 11.17 5.43 -9.14
C LYS A 98 10.98 4.49 -7.97
N PHE A 99 9.82 3.83 -7.85
CA PHE A 99 9.56 2.82 -6.82
C PHE A 99 10.59 1.68 -6.84
N LYS A 100 10.87 1.13 -8.04
CA LYS A 100 11.83 0.03 -8.20
C LYS A 100 13.27 0.49 -7.92
N LEU A 101 13.71 1.57 -8.56
CA LEU A 101 15.13 1.95 -8.58
C LEU A 101 15.54 2.79 -7.36
N LYS A 102 14.72 3.78 -6.96
CA LYS A 102 15.06 4.69 -5.86
C LYS A 102 14.71 4.09 -4.51
N PHE A 103 13.58 3.38 -4.43
CA PHE A 103 13.08 2.83 -3.17
C PHE A 103 13.33 1.33 -3.02
N GLY A 104 13.86 0.65 -4.05
CA GLY A 104 14.14 -0.79 -3.99
C GLY A 104 12.88 -1.65 -3.80
N GLY A 105 11.70 -1.12 -4.18
CA GLY A 105 10.43 -1.77 -3.91
C GLY A 105 9.97 -1.69 -2.44
N ASP A 106 10.60 -0.85 -1.61
CA ASP A 106 10.22 -0.67 -0.21
C ASP A 106 8.98 0.22 -0.07
N GLU A 107 7.84 -0.41 0.19
CA GLU A 107 6.55 0.26 0.41
C GLU A 107 6.60 1.28 1.55
N ALA A 108 7.36 1.04 2.63
CA ALA A 108 7.39 1.95 3.76
C ALA A 108 8.08 3.27 3.38
N LYS A 109 9.25 3.17 2.72
CA LYS A 109 9.97 4.35 2.21
C LYS A 109 9.17 5.04 1.10
N PHE A 110 8.49 4.27 0.26
CA PHE A 110 7.66 4.83 -0.79
C PHE A 110 6.42 5.54 -0.21
N PHE A 111 5.83 5.02 0.86
CA PHE A 111 4.74 5.69 1.57
C PHE A 111 5.19 7.00 2.21
N ASP A 112 6.39 7.05 2.80
CA ASP A 112 6.94 8.29 3.34
C ASP A 112 7.15 9.37 2.25
N TYR A 113 7.39 8.96 0.99
CA TYR A 113 7.55 9.85 -0.16
C TYR A 113 6.25 10.17 -0.92
N TRP A 114 5.38 9.18 -1.09
CA TRP A 114 4.18 9.21 -1.93
C TRP A 114 2.99 8.51 -1.25
N PRO A 115 2.52 9.05 -0.12
CA PRO A 115 1.50 8.41 0.71
C PRO A 115 0.13 8.32 0.03
N GLN A 116 -0.19 9.24 -0.89
CA GLN A 116 -1.43 9.23 -1.69
C GLN A 116 -1.53 8.03 -2.64
N GLY A 117 -0.42 7.33 -2.90
CA GLY A 117 -0.44 6.09 -3.67
C GLY A 117 -0.97 4.89 -2.90
N PHE A 118 -1.34 5.03 -1.62
CA PHE A 118 -1.79 3.92 -0.79
C PHE A 118 -3.23 4.09 -0.32
N ARG A 119 -3.91 2.96 -0.10
CA ARG A 119 -5.26 2.89 0.48
C ARG A 119 -5.35 1.88 1.61
N TRP A 120 -6.27 2.09 2.55
CA TRP A 120 -6.62 1.07 3.54
C TRP A 120 -7.66 0.11 2.98
N THR A 121 -7.40 -1.19 3.05
CA THR A 121 -8.32 -2.22 2.53
C THR A 121 -9.57 -2.42 3.37
N CYS A 122 -9.64 -1.89 4.60
CA CYS A 122 -10.86 -1.93 5.41
C CYS A 122 -11.93 -0.93 4.96
N CYS A 123 -11.58 0.02 4.10
CA CYS A 123 -12.45 1.10 3.67
C CYS A 123 -13.36 0.69 2.50
N GLY A 124 -14.00 -0.49 2.51
CA GLY A 124 -15.09 -0.88 1.58
C GLY A 124 -14.82 -0.82 0.07
N THR A 125 -13.61 -0.47 -0.35
CA THR A 125 -13.25 -0.35 -1.76
C THR A 125 -12.88 -1.72 -2.29
N ASP A 126 -13.65 -2.21 -3.26
CA ASP A 126 -13.24 -3.39 -4.01
C ASP A 126 -12.00 -3.09 -4.87
N ALA A 127 -11.33 -4.13 -5.37
CA ALA A 127 -10.11 -3.99 -6.18
C ALA A 127 -10.36 -3.38 -7.57
N GLY A 128 -11.62 -3.25 -8.01
CA GLY A 128 -12.04 -2.58 -9.22
C GLY A 128 -12.41 -1.11 -9.02
N MET A 129 -12.48 -0.60 -7.78
CA MET A 129 -12.72 0.82 -7.53
C MET A 129 -11.49 1.64 -7.88
N SER A 130 -11.70 2.56 -8.80
CA SER A 130 -10.67 3.41 -9.38
C SER A 130 -10.45 4.70 -8.55
N TYR A 131 -11.17 4.86 -7.44
CA TYR A 131 -11.01 5.94 -6.44
C TYR A 131 -11.51 5.50 -5.04
N GLY A 132 -11.09 6.23 -4.00
CA GLY A 132 -11.27 5.87 -2.59
C GLY A 132 -12.66 6.16 -1.99
N CYS A 133 -13.32 5.06 -1.63
CA CYS A 133 -14.35 4.75 -0.62
C CYS A 133 -15.73 5.46 -0.66
N ASP A 134 -16.68 4.70 -1.19
CA ASP A 134 -18.09 4.63 -0.78
C ASP A 134 -18.23 3.62 0.39
N HIS A 135 -19.26 3.82 1.21
CA HIS A 135 -19.31 3.51 2.64
C HIS A 135 -19.80 2.08 2.98
N HIS A 136 -19.10 1.03 2.52
CA HIS A 136 -19.49 -0.37 2.84
C HIS A 136 -18.30 -1.33 3.10
N GLY A 137 -17.57 -1.15 4.21
CA GLY A 137 -16.39 -1.96 4.58
C GLY A 137 -16.63 -3.16 5.50
N SER A 138 -15.81 -4.19 5.34
CA SER A 138 -15.76 -5.48 6.06
C SER A 138 -15.16 -5.44 7.48
N GLY A 139 -14.96 -4.23 8.03
CA GLY A 139 -14.53 -4.02 9.40
C GLY A 139 -15.67 -4.18 10.40
N SER A 140 -15.35 -4.31 11.68
CA SER A 140 -16.36 -4.42 12.74
C SER A 140 -17.27 -3.19 12.85
N ARG A 141 -16.78 -2.01 12.41
CA ARG A 141 -17.51 -0.73 12.36
C ARG A 141 -17.05 0.12 11.15
N PRO A 142 -17.90 1.03 10.64
CA PRO A 142 -17.48 2.05 9.68
C PRO A 142 -16.35 2.91 10.28
N CYS A 143 -15.28 3.15 9.52
CA CYS A 143 -14.24 4.10 9.93
C CYS A 143 -14.73 5.54 9.72
N THR A 144 -14.49 6.44 10.68
CA THR A 144 -14.98 7.84 10.62
C THR A 144 -13.97 8.80 9.98
N CYS A 145 -13.02 8.26 9.21
CA CYS A 145 -11.82 8.95 8.76
C CYS A 145 -12.13 10.17 7.91
N ASP A 146 -11.52 11.28 8.28
CA ASP A 146 -11.89 12.61 7.82
C ASP A 146 -11.46 12.97 6.37
N PHE A 147 -10.63 12.17 5.71
CA PHE A 147 -10.45 12.27 4.27
C PHE A 147 -10.91 10.97 3.62
N CYS A 148 -12.18 10.91 3.29
CA CYS A 148 -12.66 9.96 2.28
C CYS A 148 -12.51 10.52 0.85
N LYS A 149 -11.44 11.32 0.68
CA LYS A 149 -10.42 11.21 -0.37
C LYS A 149 -9.07 11.47 0.33
N MET A 150 -8.38 10.42 0.81
CA MET A 150 -7.08 10.42 1.53
C MET A 150 -7.00 10.62 3.08
N GLY A 151 -7.64 9.78 3.91
CA GLY A 151 -7.38 9.60 5.36
C GLY A 151 -7.57 10.77 6.37
N LYS A 152 -6.59 11.71 6.49
CA LYS A 152 -6.59 13.15 6.94
C LYS A 152 -5.11 13.61 7.02
N PRO A 153 -4.84 14.92 6.96
CA PRO A 153 -3.94 15.55 5.99
C PRO A 153 -2.48 15.11 6.08
N LEU A 154 -1.85 15.02 4.90
CA LEU A 154 -0.39 15.12 4.80
C LEU A 154 0.11 16.44 5.42
N PRO A 155 1.35 16.53 5.94
CA PRO A 155 1.86 17.75 6.56
C PRO A 155 1.63 18.98 5.66
N ASN A 156 1.30 20.15 6.22
CA ASN A 156 0.98 21.36 5.44
C ASN A 156 2.01 21.69 4.34
N GLY A 157 3.29 21.33 4.55
CA GLY A 157 4.36 21.48 3.56
C GLY A 157 4.17 20.69 2.26
N ILE A 158 3.42 19.58 2.26
CA ILE A 158 3.13 18.78 1.06
C ILE A 158 2.13 19.49 0.13
N PHE A 159 1.29 20.38 0.65
CA PHE A 159 0.36 21.19 -0.17
C PHE A 159 1.00 22.46 -0.74
N ASN A 160 2.01 22.99 -0.05
CA ASN A 160 2.71 24.23 -0.46
C ASN A 160 3.80 23.98 -1.51
N GLU A 161 4.26 22.74 -1.68
CA GLU A 161 5.14 22.33 -2.78
C GLU A 161 4.32 21.73 -3.93
N LYS A 162 3.78 22.65 -4.76
CA LYS A 162 3.21 22.43 -6.10
C LYS A 162 2.35 21.16 -6.25
N ASN A 163 1.09 21.29 -5.84
CA ASN A 163 0.00 20.47 -6.37
C ASN A 163 -0.07 20.61 -7.91
N PRO A 164 0.20 19.55 -8.69
CA PRO A 164 0.17 19.62 -10.16
C PRO A 164 -1.25 19.82 -10.74
N PHE A 165 -2.31 19.66 -9.93
CA PHE A 165 -3.68 20.01 -10.34
C PHE A 165 -3.94 21.52 -10.29
N GLU A 166 -3.37 22.27 -9.35
CA GLU A 166 -3.59 23.72 -9.28
C GLU A 166 -2.72 24.50 -10.28
N ALA A 167 -1.62 23.91 -10.76
CA ALA A 167 -0.76 24.52 -11.77
C ALA A 167 -1.30 24.40 -13.21
N ARG A 168 -2.36 23.61 -13.45
CA ARG A 168 -2.86 23.30 -14.81
C ARG A 168 -4.29 23.76 -15.10
N VAL A 169 -5.01 24.30 -14.12
CA VAL A 169 -6.38 24.81 -14.35
C VAL A 169 -6.30 26.33 -14.54
N ASP A 170 -6.58 26.78 -15.76
CA ASP A 170 -6.73 28.21 -16.07
C ASP A 170 -7.87 28.80 -15.21
N PRO A 171 -7.61 29.84 -14.39
CA PRO A 171 -8.62 30.52 -13.59
C PRO A 171 -9.84 31.02 -14.38
N GLN A 172 -9.74 31.16 -15.71
CA GLN A 172 -10.79 31.73 -16.56
C GLN A 172 -11.87 30.73 -17.02
N THR A 173 -11.84 29.46 -16.60
CA THR A 173 -12.79 28.42 -17.07
C THR A 173 -13.79 27.91 -16.03
N ARG A 174 -13.97 28.61 -14.90
CA ARG A 174 -15.00 28.24 -13.91
C ARG A 174 -16.37 28.86 -14.31
N PRO A 175 -17.47 28.09 -14.36
CA PRO A 175 -18.82 28.65 -14.47
C PRO A 175 -19.24 29.41 -13.21
#